data_AF-W1XGR9-F1
#
_entry.id   AF-W1XGR9-F1
#
_cell.length_a   1.000
_cell.length_b   1.000
_cell.length_c   1.000
_cell.angle_alpha   90.00
_cell.angle_beta   90.00
_cell.angle_gamma   90.00
#
_symmetry.space_group_name_H-M   'P 1'
#
loop_
_entity.id
_entity.type
_entity.pdbx_description
1 polymer ?
#
loop_
_entity_poly.entity_id
_entity_poly.type
_entity_poly.pdbx_seq_one_letter_code
_entity_poly.pdbx_strand_id
1 'polypeptide(L)' 'TEKYKERQRQGVLLAKQAGRYKGRPTEYAPNSKNPQKRLVYQTVVKQLKQGDTVAEIATENGLSRPTVYKIKKANNL' A
#
# COMPACT_ATOMS: atom_id res chain seq x y z
N THR A 1 27.49 -9.88 -21.60
CA THR A 1 28.12 -8.80 -22.39
C THR A 1 27.44 -7.48 -22.10
N GLU A 2 28.20 -6.39 -22.04
CA GLU A 2 27.71 -5.03 -21.70
C GLU A 2 26.51 -4.58 -22.54
N LYS A 3 26.41 -5.02 -23.81
CA LYS A 3 25.27 -4.74 -24.72
C LYS A 3 23.89 -5.14 -24.18
N TYR A 4 23.79 -6.22 -23.38
CA TYR A 4 22.49 -6.63 -22.81
C TYR A 4 22.04 -5.68 -21.69
N LYS A 5 22.98 -5.20 -20.88
CA LYS A 5 22.71 -4.24 -19.80
C LYS A 5 22.33 -2.87 -20.37
N GLU A 6 22.97 -2.43 -21.44
CA GLU A 6 22.64 -1.18 -22.13
C GLU A 6 21.20 -1.17 -22.67
N ARG A 7 20.81 -2.24 -23.37
CA ARG A 7 19.43 -2.40 -23.86
C ARG A 7 18.42 -2.44 -22.73
N GLN A 8 18.74 -3.13 -21.63
CA GLN A 8 17.89 -3.15 -20.44
C GLN A 8 17.75 -1.74 -19.83
N ARG A 9 18.84 -0.97 -19.72
CA ARG A 9 18.83 0.41 -19.22
C ARG A 9 17.97 1.32 -20.10
N GLN A 10 18.13 1.25 -21.42
CA GLN A 10 17.31 2.01 -22.38
C GLN A 10 15.82 1.66 -22.21
N GLY A 11 15.48 0.38 -22.11
CA GLY A 11 14.10 -0.06 -21.87
C GLY A 11 13.53 0.46 -20.54
N VAL A 12 14.32 0.39 -19.45
CA VAL A 12 13.93 0.92 -18.14
C VAL A 12 13.72 2.44 -18.20
N LEU A 13 14.58 3.19 -18.90
CA LEU A 13 14.42 4.64 -19.07
C LEU A 13 13.12 4.98 -19.79
N LEU A 14 12.82 4.32 -20.91
CA LEU A 14 11.58 4.52 -21.65
C LEU A 14 10.34 4.18 -20.79
N ALA A 15 10.39 3.08 -20.03
CA ALA A 15 9.28 2.70 -19.16
C ALA A 15 9.11 3.63 -17.94
N LYS A 16 10.18 4.23 -17.42
CA LYS A 16 10.12 5.29 -16.41
C LYS A 16 9.53 6.57 -16.98
N GLN A 17 9.96 7.00 -18.17
CA GLN A 17 9.40 8.15 -18.88
C GLN A 17 7.90 7.98 -19.16
N ALA A 18 7.48 6.76 -19.52
CA ALA A 18 6.07 6.40 -19.68
C ALA A 18 5.28 6.26 -18.36
N GLY A 19 5.90 6.50 -17.19
CA GLY A 19 5.23 6.44 -15.89
C GLY A 19 4.77 5.05 -15.45
N ARG A 20 5.33 3.97 -16.02
CA ARG A 20 4.90 2.59 -15.72
C ARG A 20 5.37 2.13 -14.33
N TYR A 21 6.52 2.62 -13.87
CA TYR A 21 7.04 2.30 -12.54
C TYR A 21 6.37 3.16 -11.47
N LYS A 22 5.43 2.56 -10.71
CA LYS A 22 4.67 3.22 -9.63
C LYS A 22 5.07 2.74 -8.22
N GLY A 23 6.19 2.03 -8.11
CA GLY A 23 6.64 1.42 -6.87
C GLY A 23 5.80 0.20 -6.46
N ARG A 24 5.93 -0.19 -5.19
CA ARG A 24 5.19 -1.34 -4.64
C ARG A 24 3.74 -0.93 -4.34
N PRO A 25 2.74 -1.68 -4.84
CA PRO A 25 1.35 -1.42 -4.48
C PRO A 25 1.11 -1.54 -2.97
N THR A 26 0.23 -0.69 -2.44
CA THR A 26 -0.18 -0.75 -1.03
C THR A 26 -0.86 -2.08 -0.73
N GLU A 27 -0.42 -2.76 0.33
CA GLU A 27 -0.94 -4.09 0.68
C GLU A 27 -2.36 -4.04 1.26
N TYR A 28 -2.64 -3.05 2.11
CA TYR A 28 -3.95 -2.80 2.72
C TYR A 28 -4.64 -1.68 1.95
N ALA A 29 -5.48 -2.07 1.00
CA ALA A 29 -6.16 -1.17 0.08
C ALA A 29 -7.54 -1.74 -0.25
N PRO A 30 -8.51 -0.90 -0.65
CA PRO A 30 -9.86 -1.37 -0.99
C PRO A 30 -9.86 -2.33 -2.18
N ASN A 31 -8.90 -2.18 -3.09
CA ASN A 31 -8.69 -3.02 -4.26
C ASN A 31 -7.49 -3.98 -4.12
N SER A 32 -7.05 -4.27 -2.88
CA SER A 32 -5.96 -5.23 -2.67
C SER A 32 -6.29 -6.58 -3.29
N LYS A 33 -5.30 -7.20 -3.96
CA LYS A 33 -5.45 -8.51 -4.59
C LYS A 33 -5.72 -9.62 -3.58
N ASN A 34 -5.22 -9.48 -2.36
CA ASN A 34 -5.43 -10.45 -1.30
C ASN A 34 -6.76 -10.15 -0.56
N PRO A 35 -7.73 -11.08 -0.55
CA PRO A 35 -9.04 -10.85 0.05
C PRO A 35 -8.96 -10.62 1.56
N GLN A 36 -8.04 -11.27 2.28
CA GLN A 36 -7.87 -11.09 3.72
C GLN A 36 -7.39 -9.68 4.05
N LYS A 37 -6.38 -9.18 3.32
CA LYS A 37 -5.86 -7.81 3.52
C LYS A 37 -6.89 -6.75 3.18
N ARG A 38 -7.75 -7.01 2.20
CA ARG A 38 -8.89 -6.15 1.86
C ARG A 38 -9.92 -6.11 2.99
N LEU A 39 -10.24 -7.26 3.59
CA LEU A 39 -11.13 -7.33 4.75
C LEU A 39 -10.57 -6.54 5.93
N VAL A 40 -9.30 -6.78 6.28
CA VAL A 40 -8.61 -6.02 7.36
C VAL A 40 -8.64 -4.52 7.11
N TYR A 41 -8.39 -4.08 5.87
CA TYR A 41 -8.50 -2.65 5.52
C TYR A 41 -9.91 -2.09 5.79
N GLN A 42 -10.97 -2.82 5.39
CA GLN A 42 -12.35 -2.39 5.63
C GLN A 42 -12.68 -2.30 7.12
N THR A 43 -12.23 -3.28 7.92
CA THR A 43 -12.39 -3.28 9.37
C THR A 43 -11.70 -2.07 10.00
N VAL A 44 -10.44 -1.83 9.66
CA VAL A 44 -9.68 -0.68 10.18
C VAL A 44 -10.34 0.65 9.82
N VAL A 45 -10.84 0.81 8.59
CA VAL A 45 -11.57 2.02 8.18
C VAL A 45 -12.87 2.20 8.97
N LYS A 46 -13.58 1.12 9.28
CA LYS A 46 -14.79 1.16 10.12
C LYS A 46 -14.46 1.61 11.54
N GLN A 47 -13.44 1.02 12.17
CA GLN A 47 -12.99 1.36 13.53
C GLN A 47 -12.51 2.83 13.63
N LEU A 48 -11.74 3.29 12.65
CA LEU A 48 -11.32 4.68 12.57
C LEU A 48 -12.50 5.66 12.47
N LYS A 49 -13.59 5.28 11.80
CA LYS A 49 -14.83 6.09 11.73
C LYS A 49 -15.66 6.02 13.01
N GLN A 50 -15.56 4.93 13.76
CA GLN A 50 -16.22 4.77 15.06
C GLN A 50 -15.54 5.57 16.18
N GLY A 51 -14.29 6.00 15.96
CA GLY A 51 -13.53 6.83 16.90
C GLY A 51 -12.50 6.05 17.73
N ASP A 52 -12.26 4.77 17.41
CA ASP A 52 -11.29 3.93 18.10
C ASP A 52 -9.87 4.49 17.97
N THR A 53 -9.03 4.25 18.98
CA THR A 53 -7.66 4.77 18.94
C THR A 53 -6.80 3.95 17.99
N VAL A 54 -5.84 4.61 17.34
CA VAL A 54 -4.87 3.96 16.45
C VAL A 54 -4.08 2.84 17.16
N ALA A 55 -3.91 2.95 18.48
CA ALA A 55 -3.22 1.97 19.30
C ALA A 55 -4.02 0.66 19.40
N GLU A 56 -5.30 0.76 19.75
CA GLU A 56 -6.20 -0.38 19.91
C GLU A 56 -6.40 -1.11 18.59
N ILE A 57 -6.67 -0.36 17.52
CA ILE A 57 -6.85 -0.90 16.16
C ILE A 57 -5.61 -1.71 15.72
N ALA A 58 -4.41 -1.19 16.00
CA ALA A 58 -3.18 -1.87 15.63
C ALA A 58 -3.02 -3.20 16.37
N THR A 59 -3.27 -3.21 17.68
CA THR A 59 -3.15 -4.42 18.52
C THR A 59 -4.19 -5.47 18.14
N GLU A 60 -5.46 -5.07 17.97
CA GLU A 60 -6.56 -5.99 17.66
C GLU A 60 -6.44 -6.64 16.28
N ASN A 61 -6.04 -5.87 15.28
CA ASN A 61 -5.90 -6.36 13.90
C ASN A 61 -4.51 -6.96 13.61
N GLY A 62 -3.61 -7.04 14.59
CA GLY A 62 -2.24 -7.53 14.42
C GLY A 62 -1.42 -6.69 13.44
N LEU A 63 -1.69 -5.38 13.35
CA LEU A 63 -1.04 -4.45 12.45
C LEU A 63 0.00 -3.59 13.17
N SER A 64 0.97 -3.09 12.42
CA SER A 64 1.83 -2.03 12.93
C SER A 64 1.11 -0.68 12.94
N ARG A 65 1.30 0.13 13.98
CA ARG A 65 0.73 1.49 14.09
C ARG A 65 0.97 2.36 12.83
N PRO A 66 2.16 2.34 12.19
CA PRO A 66 2.39 3.09 10.94
C PRO A 66 1.47 2.66 9.80
N THR A 67 1.07 1.38 9.76
CA THR A 67 0.13 0.88 8.74
C THR A 67 -1.25 1.47 8.96
N VAL A 68 -1.72 1.51 10.20
CA VAL A 68 -2.99 2.15 10.56
C VAL A 68 -2.96 3.65 10.24
N TYR A 69 -1.86 4.36 10.56
CA TYR A 69 -1.70 5.77 10.17
C TYR A 69 -1.69 5.98 8.65
N LYS A 70 -1.07 5.09 7.88
CA LYS A 70 -1.12 5.15 6.41
C LYS A 70 -2.54 4.98 5.89
N ILE A 71 -3.31 4.05 6.45
CA ILE A 71 -4.72 3.84 6.09
C ILE A 71 -5.56 5.06 6.45
N LYS A 72 -5.35 5.61 7.64
CA LYS A 72 -6.00 6.84 8.12
C LYS A 72 -5.76 8.01 7.16
N LYS A 73 -4.49 8.31 6.87
CA LYS A 73 -4.08 9.37 5.93
C LYS A 73 -4.61 9.16 4.51
N ALA A 74 -4.64 7.92 4.02
CA ALA A 74 -5.15 7.62 2.68
C ALA A 74 -6.66 7.83 2.54
N ASN A 75 -7.41 7.79 3.65
CA ASN A 75 -8.87 7.98 3.68
C ASN A 75 -9.29 9.37 4.18
N ASN A 76 -8.34 10.27 4.49
CA ASN A 76 -8.61 11.58 5.11
C ASN A 76 -9.47 11.50 6.39
N LEU A 77 -9.28 10.43 7.17
CA LEU A 77 -9.85 10.25 8.51
C LEU A 77 -8.84 10.75 9.56
#